data_AF-A0A1F7ZKY2-F1
#
_entry.id   AF-A0A1F7ZKY2-F1
#
_cell.length_a   1.000
_cell.length_b   1.000
_cell.length_c   1.000
_cell.angle_alpha   90.00
_cell.angle_beta   90.00
_cell.angle_gamma   90.00
#
_symmetry.space_group_name_H-M   'P 1'
#
loop_
_entity.id
_entity.type
_entity.pdbx_description
1 polymer ?
#
loop_
_entity_poly.entity_id
_entity_poly.type
_entity_poly.pdbx_seq_one_letter_code
_entity_poly.pdbx_strand_id
1 'polypeptide(L)'
;MRALLDSEGTPDVFKMAVIRLKERGVLDERIKENESMDWRAEKAALDEYIEQLGMQPSYVPRPGEVVLWAPECEGELAWNHENKCIEMYSPNEDRWLGTPEWRAGIVGQTPEEDIVLQDLVKTAPKRWDVNYSGFRIETFPDPQSYDKSYSLHYKYIRLQCIKPFSAYELFLQGIPPENLHPSIGYAMTIMSSFSLLDKYHFKGTWPNAAIYCRGIFIGAELLVVGDAVRLKPNRQFYSYEDHNAVEDVMVIDEIRLELVNCVSDLMSGQLAERYQVRIAGKVYTSASLRSRAGTDGTSQQLPMRPEEVIDVFQSIGMGGYGSWYRVWNGATVEVSQNMIIGRCYDPDAMNLLFGSCSLGLDLSGVIKAREYSRKVDERIPEGKDWFWGDFRTQTLAIDTLNGQDVGFYSEVREVKMWGANLRILDGTADSADLRLAKLPGKVGRPSTKARSNFSEIGKLSKLVSTGLGAADVSNPVSSEEGPSLPNDDDTSGSDEVFTLAMDQLPGGTDESEGGDYRPSPGP
;
A
#
# COMPACT_ATOMS: atom_id res chain seq x y z
N MET A 1 9.12 -33.21 -12.81
CA MET A 1 9.69 -31.85 -12.76
C MET A 1 9.94 -31.58 -11.28
N ARG A 2 11.19 -31.31 -10.86
CA ARG A 2 11.48 -30.97 -9.45
C ARG A 2 10.70 -29.68 -9.16
N ALA A 3 9.91 -29.63 -8.09
CA ALA A 3 9.14 -28.44 -7.77
C ALA A 3 10.11 -27.27 -7.60
N LEU A 4 9.89 -26.19 -8.34
CA LEU A 4 10.58 -24.92 -8.11
C LEU A 4 9.91 -24.31 -6.90
N LEU A 5 10.65 -24.26 -5.80
CA LEU A 5 10.15 -23.76 -4.54
C LEU A 5 10.78 -22.39 -4.27
N ASP A 6 10.01 -21.52 -3.64
CA ASP A 6 10.48 -20.28 -3.04
C ASP A 6 11.27 -20.54 -1.75
N SER A 7 11.69 -19.46 -1.08
CA SER A 7 12.43 -19.50 0.19
C SER A 7 11.64 -20.15 1.33
N GLU A 8 10.32 -20.22 1.21
CA GLU A 8 9.41 -20.83 2.16
C GLU A 8 9.16 -22.30 1.84
N GLY A 9 9.67 -22.80 0.71
CA GLY A 9 9.39 -24.16 0.28
C GLY A 9 7.99 -24.33 -0.30
N THR A 10 7.32 -23.24 -0.70
CA THR A 10 6.09 -23.25 -1.50
C THR A 10 6.41 -23.09 -2.99
N PRO A 11 5.56 -23.54 -3.94
CA PRO A 11 5.84 -23.40 -5.36
C PRO A 11 6.02 -21.94 -5.79
N ASP A 12 7.14 -21.61 -6.44
CA ASP A 12 7.36 -20.29 -7.04
C ASP A 12 6.51 -20.14 -8.31
N VAL A 13 5.29 -19.65 -8.13
CA VAL A 13 4.29 -19.56 -9.20
C VAL A 13 4.72 -18.62 -10.33
N PHE A 14 5.50 -17.57 -10.03
CA PHE A 14 5.93 -16.57 -11.00
C PHE A 14 7.13 -17.05 -11.81
N LYS A 15 8.14 -17.67 -11.17
CA LYS A 15 9.25 -18.31 -11.89
C LYS A 15 8.74 -19.42 -12.79
N MET A 16 7.80 -20.23 -12.27
CA MET A 16 7.13 -21.25 -13.08
C MET A 16 6.36 -20.64 -14.25
N ALA A 17 5.71 -19.47 -14.08
CA ALA A 17 5.03 -18.78 -15.18
C ALA A 17 6.01 -18.26 -16.23
N VAL A 18 7.17 -17.70 -15.84
CA VAL A 18 8.23 -17.27 -16.77
C VAL A 18 8.76 -18.45 -17.59
N ILE A 19 8.97 -19.61 -16.98
CA ILE A 19 9.41 -20.82 -17.69
C ILE A 19 8.34 -21.28 -18.69
N ARG A 20 7.07 -21.32 -18.27
CA ARG A 20 5.95 -21.65 -19.17
C ARG A 20 5.84 -20.66 -20.33
N LEU A 21 6.06 -19.37 -20.07
CA LEU A 21 6.06 -18.34 -21.11
C LEU A 21 7.16 -18.59 -22.14
N LYS A 22 8.37 -18.95 -21.70
CA LYS A 22 9.47 -19.31 -22.61
C LYS A 22 9.13 -20.53 -23.47
N GLU A 23 8.52 -21.54 -22.87
CA GLU A 23 8.16 -22.79 -23.56
C GLU A 23 7.03 -22.59 -24.59
N ARG A 24 6.05 -21.75 -24.27
CA ARG A 24 4.83 -21.57 -25.08
C ARG A 24 4.87 -20.36 -26.02
N GLY A 25 5.78 -19.42 -25.77
CA GLY A 25 5.88 -18.14 -26.48
C GLY A 25 4.86 -17.09 -26.03
N VAL A 26 3.64 -17.49 -25.66
CA VAL A 26 2.59 -16.61 -25.12
C VAL A 26 1.97 -17.27 -23.89
N LEU A 27 1.66 -16.46 -22.88
CA LEU A 27 0.99 -16.91 -21.66
C LEU A 27 -0.05 -15.88 -21.22
N ASP A 28 -1.20 -16.35 -20.74
CA ASP A 28 -2.29 -15.54 -20.19
C ASP A 28 -3.04 -16.44 -19.19
N GLU A 29 -2.73 -16.30 -17.90
CA GLU A 29 -3.28 -17.17 -16.85
C GLU A 29 -3.44 -16.46 -15.51
N ARG A 30 -4.45 -16.88 -14.74
CA ARG A 30 -4.63 -16.44 -13.36
C ARG A 30 -3.59 -17.09 -12.46
N ILE A 31 -3.04 -16.30 -11.54
CA ILE A 31 -2.14 -16.79 -10.50
C ILE A 31 -2.95 -17.29 -9.31
N LYS A 32 -2.56 -18.46 -8.80
CA LYS A 32 -3.13 -19.09 -7.61
C LYS A 32 -2.00 -19.76 -6.85
N GLU A 33 -1.89 -19.47 -5.57
CA GLU A 33 -0.88 -20.02 -4.69
C GLU A 33 -1.55 -20.98 -3.70
N ASN A 34 -2.21 -22.01 -4.24
CA ASN A 34 -2.95 -22.97 -3.43
C ASN A 34 -2.04 -23.72 -2.45
N GLU A 35 -0.72 -23.74 -2.64
CA GLU A 35 0.20 -24.40 -1.70
C GLU A 35 0.78 -23.42 -0.66
N SER A 36 0.40 -22.14 -0.72
CA SER A 36 0.66 -21.14 0.32
C SER A 36 -0.50 -21.08 1.32
N MET A 37 -0.19 -21.20 2.62
CA MET A 37 -1.19 -21.15 3.69
C MET A 37 -1.71 -19.74 3.86
N ASP A 38 -0.82 -18.74 3.78
CA ASP A 38 -1.14 -17.32 3.90
C ASP A 38 -2.11 -16.92 2.77
N TRP A 39 -1.79 -17.29 1.53
CA TRP A 39 -2.70 -17.07 0.40
C TRP A 39 -4.08 -17.69 0.64
N ARG A 40 -4.17 -18.94 1.12
CA ARG A 40 -5.48 -19.57 1.39
C ARG A 40 -6.24 -18.94 2.55
N ALA A 41 -5.54 -18.52 3.60
CA ALA A 41 -6.16 -17.95 4.79
C ALA A 41 -6.73 -16.55 4.51
N GLU A 42 -6.00 -15.75 3.73
CA GLU A 42 -6.29 -14.33 3.55
C GLU A 42 -7.08 -14.03 2.28
N LYS A 43 -6.99 -14.85 1.23
CA LYS A 43 -7.53 -14.49 -0.09
C LYS A 43 -9.00 -14.04 -0.07
N ALA A 44 -9.85 -14.76 0.67
CA ALA A 44 -11.27 -14.41 0.76
C ALA A 44 -11.50 -13.08 1.50
N ALA A 45 -10.77 -12.84 2.59
CA ALA A 45 -10.86 -11.58 3.34
C ALA A 45 -10.29 -10.40 2.52
N LEU A 46 -9.23 -10.63 1.75
CA LEU A 46 -8.65 -9.63 0.85
C LEU A 46 -9.57 -9.29 -0.31
N ASP A 47 -10.25 -10.30 -0.90
CA ASP A 47 -11.28 -10.09 -1.91
C ASP A 47 -12.40 -9.20 -1.37
N GLU A 48 -12.95 -9.54 -0.20
CA GLU A 48 -13.99 -8.76 0.46
C GLU A 48 -13.52 -7.34 0.79
N TYR A 49 -12.31 -7.20 1.32
CA TYR A 49 -11.73 -5.90 1.67
C TYR A 49 -11.59 -4.99 0.44
N ILE A 50 -11.04 -5.50 -0.67
CA ILE A 50 -10.90 -4.71 -1.92
C ILE A 50 -12.27 -4.29 -2.46
N GLU A 51 -13.29 -5.14 -2.38
CA GLU A 51 -14.66 -4.78 -2.77
C GLU A 51 -15.24 -3.69 -1.85
N GLN A 52 -15.00 -3.78 -0.54
CA GLN A 52 -15.44 -2.79 0.44
C GLN A 52 -14.79 -1.41 0.22
N LEU A 53 -13.52 -1.38 -0.19
CA LEU A 53 -12.82 -0.12 -0.50
C LEU A 53 -13.53 0.71 -1.59
N GLY A 54 -14.22 0.07 -2.53
CA GLY A 54 -14.99 0.75 -3.57
C GLY A 54 -16.22 1.49 -3.05
N MET A 55 -16.68 1.16 -1.83
CA MET A 55 -17.84 1.79 -1.17
C MET A 55 -17.42 2.77 -0.06
N GLN A 56 -16.15 2.74 0.35
CA GLN A 56 -15.64 3.57 1.43
C GLN A 56 -15.26 4.97 0.91
N PRO A 57 -15.59 6.06 1.63
CA PRO A 57 -15.15 7.39 1.23
C PRO A 57 -13.61 7.47 1.20
N SER A 58 -13.07 8.09 0.16
CA SER A 58 -11.61 8.09 -0.10
C SER A 58 -10.77 8.84 0.93
N TYR A 59 -11.39 9.73 1.72
CA TYR A 59 -10.75 10.46 2.82
C TYR A 59 -10.55 9.59 4.07
N VAL A 60 -11.14 8.39 4.13
CA VAL A 60 -10.97 7.48 5.25
C VAL A 60 -9.62 6.76 5.13
N PRO A 61 -8.75 6.82 6.15
CA PRO A 61 -7.48 6.10 6.14
C PRO A 61 -7.69 4.59 6.06
N ARG A 62 -6.88 3.93 5.24
CA ARG A 62 -6.90 2.47 5.01
C ARG A 62 -5.82 1.77 5.87
N PRO A 63 -6.01 0.52 6.29
CA PRO A 63 -4.96 -0.25 6.96
C PRO A 63 -3.65 -0.30 6.17
N GLY A 64 -2.53 -0.18 6.89
CA GLY A 64 -1.18 -0.10 6.31
C GLY A 64 -0.79 1.27 5.77
N GLU A 65 -1.68 2.26 5.77
CA GLU A 65 -1.34 3.63 5.41
C GLU A 65 -0.56 4.34 6.49
N VAL A 66 0.27 5.29 6.07
CA VAL A 66 0.95 6.22 6.97
C VAL A 66 0.14 7.51 7.04
N VAL A 67 -0.14 7.95 8.26
CA VAL A 67 -0.92 9.16 8.53
C VAL A 67 -0.17 10.09 9.48
N LEU A 68 -0.49 11.37 9.39
CA LEU A 68 -0.17 12.31 10.46
C LEU A 68 -1.26 12.21 11.52
N TRP A 69 -0.89 12.05 12.78
CA TRP A 69 -1.86 11.92 13.87
C TRP A 69 -1.40 12.63 15.13
N ALA A 70 -2.36 13.02 15.97
CA ALA A 70 -2.10 13.53 17.31
C ALA A 70 -2.82 12.65 18.34
N PRO A 71 -2.21 12.30 19.48
CA PRO A 71 -2.88 11.56 20.54
C PRO A 71 -4.15 12.23 21.02
N GLU A 72 -4.18 13.56 21.00
CA GLU A 72 -5.30 14.40 21.40
C GLU A 72 -5.41 15.54 20.38
N CYS A 73 -6.64 15.77 19.89
CA CYS A 73 -6.95 16.87 18.99
C CYS A 73 -8.33 17.41 19.40
N GLU A 74 -8.33 18.44 20.24
CA GLU A 74 -9.53 19.09 20.75
C GLU A 74 -9.78 20.40 20.03
N GLY A 75 -11.05 20.75 19.83
CA GLY A 75 -11.42 21.96 19.10
C GLY A 75 -11.17 21.86 17.59
N GLU A 76 -11.02 23.01 16.95
CA GLU A 76 -10.83 23.16 15.51
C GLU A 76 -9.36 23.49 15.22
N LEU A 77 -8.82 22.95 14.13
CA LEU A 77 -7.50 23.33 13.65
C LEU A 77 -7.61 24.66 12.90
N ALA A 78 -6.90 25.68 13.40
CA ALA A 78 -6.92 27.02 12.83
C ALA A 78 -5.52 27.62 12.76
N TRP A 79 -5.31 28.51 11.79
CA TRP A 79 -4.06 29.25 11.66
C TRP A 79 -3.96 30.32 12.76
N ASN A 80 -2.98 30.18 13.65
CA ASN A 80 -2.66 31.21 14.64
C ASN A 80 -1.72 32.25 14.01
N HIS A 81 -2.24 33.46 13.76
CA HIS A 81 -1.45 34.54 13.16
C HIS A 81 -0.30 35.06 14.03
N GLU A 82 -0.39 34.91 15.36
CA GLU A 82 0.65 35.34 16.30
C GLU A 82 1.84 34.37 16.28
N ASN A 83 1.55 33.06 16.42
CA ASN A 83 2.55 32.00 16.45
C ASN A 83 2.98 31.52 15.05
N LYS A 84 2.24 31.91 14.01
CA LYS A 84 2.46 31.54 12.60
C LYS A 84 2.51 30.03 12.37
N CYS A 85 1.62 29.30 13.03
CA CYS A 85 1.46 27.86 12.89
C CYS A 85 -0.01 27.47 13.02
N ILE A 86 -0.32 26.22 12.66
CA ILE A 86 -1.64 25.65 12.91
C ILE A 86 -1.72 25.19 14.36
N GLU A 87 -2.73 25.65 15.06
CA GLU A 87 -3.02 25.31 16.46
C GLU A 87 -4.47 24.87 16.63
N MET A 88 -4.70 24.17 17.72
CA MET A 88 -6.05 23.85 18.20
C MET A 88 -6.67 25.09 18.80
N TYR A 89 -7.84 25.49 18.33
CA TYR A 89 -8.63 26.57 18.89
C TYR A 89 -9.94 26.00 19.44
N SER A 90 -10.31 26.41 20.65
CA SER A 90 -11.58 26.04 21.28
C SER A 90 -12.58 27.19 21.11
N PRO A 91 -13.57 27.09 20.20
CA PRO A 91 -14.57 28.15 20.03
C PRO A 91 -15.44 28.34 21.28
N ASN A 92 -15.61 27.28 22.08
CA ASN A 92 -16.42 27.32 23.31
C ASN A 92 -15.74 28.12 24.43
N GLU A 93 -14.41 28.04 24.50
CA GLU A 93 -13.61 28.70 25.53
C GLU A 93 -12.92 29.97 25.03
N ASP A 94 -13.08 30.29 23.73
CA ASP A 94 -12.45 31.39 23.02
C ASP A 94 -10.93 31.49 23.30
N ARG A 95 -10.23 30.36 23.18
CA ARG A 95 -8.78 30.29 23.43
C ARG A 95 -8.07 29.27 22.55
N TRP A 96 -6.78 29.53 22.34
CA TRP A 96 -5.84 28.57 21.77
C TRP A 96 -5.48 27.50 22.80
N LEU A 97 -5.54 26.24 22.39
CA LEU A 97 -5.13 25.06 23.15
C LEU A 97 -3.69 24.62 22.80
N GLY A 98 -3.04 25.33 21.87
CA GLY A 98 -1.68 25.08 21.42
C GLY A 98 -1.59 24.16 20.20
N THR A 99 -0.37 23.84 19.79
CA THR A 99 -0.10 22.98 18.64
C THR A 99 -0.42 21.52 18.97
N PRO A 100 -1.11 20.76 18.08
CA PRO A 100 -1.26 19.32 18.26
C PRO A 100 0.09 18.63 18.39
N GLU A 101 0.17 17.59 19.22
CA GLU A 101 1.36 16.73 19.33
C GLU A 101 1.47 15.78 18.13
N TRP A 102 1.74 16.36 16.95
CA TRP A 102 1.79 15.62 15.70
C TRP A 102 2.89 14.56 15.70
N ARG A 103 2.51 13.38 15.23
CA ARG A 103 3.37 12.21 15.00
C ARG A 103 3.00 11.62 13.64
N ALA A 104 3.94 10.94 13.00
CA ALA A 104 3.56 9.98 11.97
C ALA A 104 3.20 8.64 12.61
N GLY A 105 2.27 7.91 12.00
CA GLY A 105 1.87 6.58 12.45
C GLY A 105 1.24 5.73 11.37
N ILE A 106 1.15 4.44 11.64
CA ILE A 106 0.62 3.41 10.75
C ILE A 106 -0.81 3.10 11.18
N VAL A 107 -1.73 3.07 10.22
CA VAL A 107 -3.09 2.60 10.45
C VAL A 107 -3.05 1.08 10.62
N GLY A 108 -3.16 0.59 11.85
CA GLY A 108 -3.20 -0.85 12.14
C GLY A 108 -4.61 -1.42 12.03
N GLN A 109 -5.61 -0.66 12.49
CA GLN A 109 -7.02 -1.08 12.49
C GLN A 109 -7.95 0.09 12.18
N THR A 110 -8.97 -0.18 11.36
CA THR A 110 -10.09 0.74 11.08
C THR A 110 -11.28 0.48 12.02
N PRO A 111 -12.14 1.48 12.24
CA PRO A 111 -13.32 1.32 13.09
C PRO A 111 -14.32 0.30 12.51
N GLU A 112 -15.04 -0.38 13.41
CA GLU A 112 -16.18 -1.25 13.06
C GLU A 112 -17.46 -0.44 12.78
N GLU A 113 -17.53 0.81 13.26
CA GLU A 113 -18.63 1.73 12.96
C GLU A 113 -18.33 2.58 11.73
N ASP A 114 -19.38 2.90 10.99
CA ASP A 114 -19.30 3.77 9.83
C ASP A 114 -18.69 5.14 10.19
N ILE A 115 -17.86 5.61 9.27
CA ILE A 115 -17.27 6.94 9.30
C ILE A 115 -18.06 7.85 8.38
N VAL A 116 -18.52 8.96 8.94
CA VAL A 116 -19.27 9.99 8.20
C VAL A 116 -18.40 11.22 8.00
N LEU A 117 -18.71 12.02 6.98
CA LEU A 117 -17.93 13.21 6.62
C LEU A 117 -17.69 14.17 7.79
N GLN A 118 -18.67 14.32 8.68
CA GLN A 118 -18.57 15.15 9.88
C GLN A 118 -17.40 14.76 10.80
N ASP A 119 -17.04 13.47 10.84
CA ASP A 119 -15.99 12.93 11.72
C ASP A 119 -14.59 13.54 11.42
N LEU A 120 -14.40 14.17 10.25
CA LEU A 120 -13.15 14.86 9.87
C LEU A 120 -12.81 16.05 10.78
N VAL A 121 -13.84 16.73 11.29
CA VAL A 121 -13.71 17.94 12.14
C VAL A 121 -14.23 17.67 13.54
N LYS A 122 -15.36 16.95 13.66
CA LYS A 122 -15.97 16.63 14.94
C LYS A 122 -16.60 15.25 14.91
N THR A 123 -16.17 14.40 15.82
CA THR A 123 -16.69 13.04 15.97
C THR A 123 -18.22 13.05 16.18
N ALA A 124 -18.93 12.40 15.27
CA ALA A 124 -20.36 12.13 15.38
C ALA A 124 -20.63 11.11 16.52
N PRO A 125 -21.82 11.11 17.14
CA PRO A 125 -22.15 10.15 18.19
C PRO A 125 -21.91 8.71 17.72
N LYS A 126 -21.08 7.96 18.46
CA LYS A 126 -20.79 6.54 18.20
C LYS A 126 -21.41 5.65 19.27
N ARG A 127 -21.77 4.43 18.89
CA ARG A 127 -22.41 3.45 19.78
C ARG A 127 -21.40 2.79 20.72
N TRP A 128 -20.19 2.55 20.24
CA TRP A 128 -19.14 1.87 20.96
C TRP A 128 -18.00 2.81 21.34
N ASP A 129 -17.22 2.37 22.31
CA ASP A 129 -16.01 3.07 22.75
C ASP A 129 -14.98 3.17 21.62
N VAL A 130 -13.99 4.06 21.80
CA VAL A 130 -13.01 4.42 20.77
C VAL A 130 -12.19 3.22 20.28
N ASN A 131 -12.06 2.15 21.06
CA ASN A 131 -11.38 0.93 20.65
C ASN A 131 -12.14 0.12 19.58
N TYR A 132 -13.44 0.39 19.38
CA TYR A 132 -14.26 -0.18 18.31
C TYR A 132 -14.65 0.88 17.27
N SER A 133 -14.83 2.14 17.70
CA SER A 133 -15.35 3.23 16.88
C SER A 133 -14.28 4.24 16.42
N GLY A 134 -13.01 3.94 16.68
CA GLY A 134 -11.85 4.72 16.27
C GLY A 134 -10.81 3.88 15.54
N PHE A 135 -9.73 4.53 15.12
CA PHE A 135 -8.60 3.91 14.43
C PHE A 135 -7.51 3.56 15.42
N ARG A 136 -6.93 2.36 15.32
CA ARG A 136 -5.70 2.03 16.04
C ARG A 136 -4.51 2.52 15.22
N ILE A 137 -3.83 3.54 15.72
CA ILE A 137 -2.63 4.09 15.08
C ILE A 137 -1.39 3.75 15.92
N GLU A 138 -0.38 3.17 15.28
CA GLU A 138 0.93 2.89 15.90
C GLU A 138 1.93 3.97 15.49
N THR A 139 2.75 4.47 16.42
CA THR A 139 3.77 5.47 16.10
C THR A 139 4.80 4.89 15.14
N PHE A 140 5.11 5.62 14.07
CA PHE A 140 6.03 5.12 13.05
C PHE A 140 7.46 4.96 13.62
N PRO A 141 8.05 3.75 13.61
CA PRO A 141 9.42 3.55 14.06
C PRO A 141 10.43 3.99 13.00
N ASP A 142 11.70 4.06 13.37
CA ASP A 142 12.78 4.33 12.42
C ASP A 142 12.93 3.13 11.46
N PRO A 143 12.69 3.30 10.15
CA PRO A 143 12.82 2.19 9.19
C PRO A 143 14.26 1.69 9.07
N GLN A 144 15.27 2.47 9.45
CA GLN A 144 16.69 2.13 9.32
C GLN A 144 17.30 1.57 10.61
N SER A 145 16.63 1.73 11.75
CA SER A 145 17.10 1.20 13.04
C SER A 145 16.52 -0.18 13.31
N TYR A 146 17.27 -1.02 14.05
CA TYR A 146 16.74 -2.24 14.66
C TYR A 146 15.84 -1.95 15.87
N ASP A 147 15.96 -0.76 16.46
CA ASP A 147 15.07 -0.35 17.54
C ASP A 147 13.71 0.08 16.96
N LYS A 148 12.74 -0.84 17.01
CA LYS A 148 11.35 -0.59 16.61
C LYS A 148 10.44 -0.20 17.77
N SER A 149 10.98 0.21 18.93
CA SER A 149 10.20 0.49 20.14
C SER A 149 9.02 1.46 19.95
N TYR A 150 9.11 2.39 18.98
CA TYR A 150 7.99 3.28 18.66
C TYR A 150 6.73 2.55 18.16
N SER A 151 6.82 1.38 17.52
CA SER A 151 5.62 0.64 17.09
C SER A 151 4.76 0.20 18.28
N LEU A 152 5.38 0.01 19.46
CA LEU A 152 4.66 -0.29 20.70
C LEU A 152 3.83 0.90 21.22
N HIS A 153 4.12 2.12 20.76
CA HIS A 153 3.36 3.32 21.14
C HIS A 153 2.15 3.49 20.22
N TYR A 154 1.04 2.86 20.58
CA TYR A 154 -0.22 2.95 19.85
C TYR A 154 -1.33 3.64 20.64
N LYS A 155 -2.32 4.20 19.94
CA LYS A 155 -3.55 4.73 20.55
C LYS A 155 -4.73 4.48 19.62
N TYR A 156 -5.89 4.22 20.21
CA TYR A 156 -7.17 4.29 19.50
C TYR A 156 -7.65 5.74 19.49
N ILE A 157 -7.83 6.31 18.31
CA ILE A 157 -8.16 7.73 18.12
C ILE A 157 -9.31 7.93 17.13
N ARG A 158 -9.92 9.11 17.17
CA ARG A 158 -11.00 9.52 16.26
C ARG A 158 -10.42 10.09 14.97
N LEU A 159 -11.22 10.12 13.89
CA LEU A 159 -10.80 10.63 12.58
C LEU A 159 -10.33 12.09 12.64
N GLN A 160 -10.94 12.94 13.46
CA GLN A 160 -10.51 14.34 13.63
C GLN A 160 -9.03 14.48 14.04
N CYS A 161 -8.47 13.48 14.72
CA CYS A 161 -7.08 13.43 15.16
C CYS A 161 -6.11 12.94 14.07
N ILE A 162 -6.63 12.58 12.88
CA ILE A 162 -5.87 12.00 11.78
C ILE A 162 -5.90 12.96 10.58
N LYS A 163 -4.76 13.11 9.91
CA LYS A 163 -4.60 13.85 8.66
C LYS A 163 -3.76 13.04 7.69
N PRO A 164 -4.00 13.18 6.37
CA PRO A 164 -3.21 12.47 5.38
C PRO A 164 -1.75 12.89 5.46
N PHE A 165 -0.84 11.91 5.45
CA PHE A 165 0.59 12.22 5.56
C PHE A 165 1.13 12.92 4.31
N SER A 166 0.49 12.77 3.14
CA SER A 166 0.85 13.53 1.93
C SER A 166 0.87 15.04 2.18
N ALA A 167 -0.03 15.53 3.04
CA ALA A 167 -0.21 16.92 3.41
C ALA A 167 0.53 17.33 4.69
N TYR A 168 1.51 16.56 5.15
CA TYR A 168 2.23 16.84 6.42
C TYR A 168 2.77 18.28 6.50
N GLU A 169 3.30 18.82 5.38
CA GLU A 169 3.87 20.17 5.34
C GLU A 169 2.85 21.24 5.70
N LEU A 170 1.57 21.05 5.35
CA LEU A 170 0.50 22.00 5.68
C LEU A 170 0.22 22.01 7.19
N PHE A 171 0.12 20.84 7.81
CA PHE A 171 -0.21 20.71 9.24
C PHE A 171 0.95 21.02 10.18
N LEU A 172 2.18 20.88 9.69
CA LEU A 172 3.40 21.16 10.46
C LEU A 172 3.98 22.55 10.20
N GLN A 173 3.30 23.38 9.40
CA GLN A 173 3.76 24.71 9.04
C GLN A 173 4.05 25.55 10.29
N GLY A 174 5.23 26.17 10.32
CA GLY A 174 5.66 27.05 11.41
C GLY A 174 6.28 26.33 12.61
N ILE A 175 6.24 24.99 12.67
CA ILE A 175 6.89 24.22 13.73
C ILE A 175 8.38 24.00 13.39
N PRO A 176 9.32 24.40 14.25
CA PRO A 176 10.74 24.14 14.03
C PRO A 176 11.04 22.63 13.97
N PRO A 177 11.93 22.16 13.06
CA PRO A 177 12.25 20.74 12.93
C PRO A 177 12.69 20.05 14.24
N GLU A 178 13.40 20.76 15.11
CA GLU A 178 13.84 20.28 16.43
C GLU A 178 12.69 19.99 17.41
N ASN A 179 11.50 20.55 17.14
CA ASN A 179 10.29 20.35 17.94
C ASN A 179 9.36 19.30 17.31
N LEU A 180 9.67 18.78 16.12
CA LEU A 180 8.89 17.72 15.49
C LEU A 180 9.21 16.37 16.13
N HIS A 181 8.18 15.53 16.28
CA HIS A 181 8.38 14.16 16.74
C HIS A 181 9.22 13.38 15.69
N PRO A 182 10.24 12.58 16.09
CA PRO A 182 11.13 11.88 15.17
C PRO A 182 10.42 11.00 14.14
N SER A 183 9.26 10.42 14.52
CA SER A 183 8.46 9.59 13.63
C SER A 183 8.06 10.28 12.32
N ILE A 184 7.97 11.61 12.28
CA ILE A 184 7.71 12.36 11.05
C ILE A 184 8.86 12.20 10.06
N GLY A 185 10.11 12.34 10.52
CA GLY A 185 11.30 12.12 9.69
C GLY A 185 11.40 10.66 9.24
N TYR A 186 11.07 9.70 10.11
CA TYR A 186 11.04 8.29 9.78
C TYR A 186 10.01 7.93 8.72
N ALA A 187 8.80 8.52 8.79
CA ALA A 187 7.79 8.36 7.76
C ALA A 187 8.20 9.02 6.44
N MET A 188 8.89 10.17 6.48
CA MET A 188 9.44 10.80 5.26
C MET A 188 10.48 9.90 4.58
N THR A 189 11.26 9.11 5.33
CA THR A 189 12.23 8.16 4.78
C THR A 189 11.58 7.18 3.80
N ILE A 190 10.34 6.74 4.04
CA ILE A 190 9.72 5.69 3.21
C ILE A 190 8.92 6.24 2.01
N MET A 191 8.90 7.56 1.77
CA MET A 191 7.99 8.18 0.80
C MET A 191 8.30 7.85 -0.67
N SER A 192 9.52 7.43 -0.99
CA SER A 192 9.90 6.85 -2.29
C SER A 192 10.00 5.33 -2.20
N SER A 193 9.00 4.68 -1.59
CA SER A 193 8.85 3.22 -1.61
C SER A 193 7.50 2.79 -2.22
N PHE A 194 7.44 1.58 -2.76
CA PHE A 194 6.17 0.98 -3.18
C PHE A 194 6.15 -0.54 -2.96
N SER A 195 4.94 -1.09 -2.83
CA SER A 195 4.69 -2.55 -2.83
C SER A 195 3.36 -2.86 -3.51
N LEU A 196 3.29 -4.01 -4.19
CA LEU A 196 2.12 -4.42 -4.97
C LEU A 196 1.21 -5.32 -4.14
N LEU A 197 -0.09 -5.08 -4.22
CA LEU A 197 -1.12 -5.83 -3.52
C LEU A 197 -1.89 -6.73 -4.48
N ASP A 198 -2.03 -7.99 -4.06
CA ASP A 198 -2.81 -9.02 -4.75
C ASP A 198 -2.40 -9.24 -6.22
N LYS A 199 -1.25 -9.87 -6.41
CA LYS A 199 -0.71 -10.27 -7.72
C LYS A 199 -1.55 -11.44 -8.28
N TYR A 200 -2.56 -11.16 -9.10
CA TYR A 200 -3.63 -12.13 -9.42
C TYR A 200 -3.57 -12.74 -10.83
N HIS A 201 -2.79 -12.16 -11.75
CA HIS A 201 -2.77 -12.60 -13.15
C HIS A 201 -1.41 -12.39 -13.80
N PHE A 202 -0.99 -13.31 -14.66
CA PHE A 202 0.24 -13.23 -15.42
C PHE A 202 -0.07 -13.29 -16.91
N LYS A 203 0.47 -12.35 -17.68
CA LYS A 203 0.26 -12.30 -19.13
C LYS A 203 1.49 -11.78 -19.86
N GLY A 204 1.82 -12.36 -21.01
CA GLY A 204 3.00 -11.93 -21.77
C GLY A 204 3.19 -12.63 -23.09
N THR A 205 4.12 -12.08 -23.88
CA THR A 205 4.70 -12.71 -25.08
C THR A 205 6.21 -12.66 -24.94
N TRP A 206 6.87 -13.82 -24.99
CA TRP A 206 8.29 -13.94 -24.74
C TRP A 206 9.12 -12.96 -25.61
N PRO A 207 10.09 -12.23 -25.03
CA PRO A 207 10.62 -12.36 -23.67
C PRO A 207 9.98 -11.40 -22.65
N ASN A 208 8.82 -10.81 -22.92
CA ASN A 208 8.22 -9.81 -22.03
C ASN A 208 6.91 -10.32 -21.41
N ALA A 209 6.65 -9.91 -20.18
CA ALA A 209 5.42 -10.24 -19.48
C ALA A 209 4.99 -9.13 -18.53
N ALA A 210 3.84 -9.31 -17.90
CA ALA A 210 3.34 -8.47 -16.85
C ALA A 210 2.60 -9.30 -15.79
N ILE A 211 2.75 -8.88 -14.53
CA ILE A 211 2.01 -9.38 -13.38
C ILE A 211 0.98 -8.31 -13.00
N TYR A 212 -0.30 -8.66 -13.05
CA TYR A 212 -1.41 -7.76 -12.77
C TYR A 212 -1.76 -7.81 -11.30
N CYS A 213 -2.00 -6.64 -10.73
CA CYS A 213 -2.25 -6.42 -9.31
C CYS A 213 -3.57 -5.67 -9.14
N ARG A 214 -4.26 -5.87 -8.01
CA ARG A 214 -5.48 -5.07 -7.69
C ARG A 214 -5.17 -3.80 -6.91
N GLY A 215 -4.00 -3.71 -6.28
CA GLY A 215 -3.58 -2.51 -5.56
C GLY A 215 -2.08 -2.29 -5.53
N ILE A 216 -1.69 -1.11 -5.05
CA ILE A 216 -0.31 -0.68 -4.85
C ILE A 216 -0.24 0.29 -3.68
N PHE A 217 0.70 0.09 -2.77
CA PHE A 217 1.11 1.12 -1.82
C PHE A 217 2.16 2.01 -2.47
N ILE A 218 1.99 3.32 -2.41
CA ILE A 218 3.00 4.31 -2.84
C ILE A 218 3.28 5.24 -1.66
N GLY A 219 4.46 5.12 -1.06
CA GLY A 219 4.84 5.86 0.13
C GLY A 219 3.84 5.66 1.26
N ALA A 220 3.03 6.68 1.53
CA ALA A 220 2.05 6.69 2.62
C ALA A 220 0.70 6.03 2.27
N GLU A 221 0.30 5.96 1.00
CA GLU A 221 -1.09 5.65 0.62
C GLU A 221 -1.23 4.32 -0.12
N LEU A 222 -2.37 3.64 0.09
CA LEU A 222 -2.85 2.50 -0.69
C LEU A 222 -3.77 2.96 -1.82
N LEU A 223 -3.46 2.54 -3.04
CA LEU A 223 -4.27 2.77 -4.23
C LEU A 223 -4.78 1.43 -4.77
N VAL A 224 -6.04 1.38 -5.20
CA VAL A 224 -6.65 0.21 -5.84
C VAL A 224 -7.27 0.55 -7.17
N VAL A 225 -7.52 -0.46 -7.99
CA VAL A 225 -8.30 -0.31 -9.23
C VAL A 225 -9.67 0.31 -8.90
N GLY A 226 -10.06 1.35 -9.63
CA GLY A 226 -11.26 2.15 -9.39
C GLY A 226 -11.04 3.42 -8.56
N ASP A 227 -9.88 3.59 -7.92
CA ASP A 227 -9.56 4.85 -7.23
C ASP A 227 -9.34 5.99 -8.22
N ALA A 228 -9.76 7.19 -7.84
CA ALA A 228 -9.39 8.43 -8.51
C ALA A 228 -8.13 9.03 -7.86
N VAL A 229 -7.08 9.26 -8.67
CA VAL A 229 -5.77 9.73 -8.21
C VAL A 229 -5.32 10.99 -8.94
N ARG A 230 -4.61 11.85 -8.22
CA ARG A 230 -4.09 13.12 -8.73
C ARG A 230 -2.75 12.91 -9.41
N LEU A 231 -2.57 13.49 -10.59
CA LEU A 231 -1.33 13.40 -11.36
C LEU A 231 -0.47 14.66 -11.22
N LYS A 232 0.85 14.48 -11.18
CA LYS A 232 1.81 15.59 -11.25
C LYS A 232 1.56 16.44 -12.51
N PRO A 233 1.65 17.78 -12.42
CA PRO A 233 1.51 18.65 -13.59
C PRO A 233 2.59 18.33 -14.63
N ASN A 234 2.20 18.15 -15.89
CA ASN A 234 3.16 17.90 -16.97
C ASN A 234 3.74 19.23 -17.48
N ARG A 235 5.03 19.46 -17.22
CA ARG A 235 5.76 20.69 -17.58
C ARG A 235 5.77 21.03 -19.07
N GLN A 236 5.45 20.09 -19.97
CA GLN A 236 5.47 20.32 -21.42
C GLN A 236 4.35 21.24 -21.94
N PHE A 237 3.28 21.46 -21.17
CA PHE A 237 2.08 22.16 -21.64
C PHE A 237 1.82 23.53 -20.99
N TYR A 238 2.70 24.00 -20.09
CA TYR A 238 2.52 25.24 -19.34
C TYR A 238 3.59 26.28 -19.70
N SER A 239 3.17 27.54 -19.88
CA SER A 239 4.08 28.69 -19.91
C SER A 239 4.65 28.98 -18.52
N TYR A 240 5.78 29.69 -18.48
CA TYR A 240 6.69 29.88 -17.34
C TYR A 240 6.12 30.29 -15.96
N GLU A 241 4.82 30.61 -15.86
CA GLU A 241 4.20 31.22 -14.67
C GLU A 241 3.12 30.38 -13.97
N ASP A 242 2.57 29.32 -14.60
CA ASP A 242 1.41 28.53 -14.08
C ASP A 242 1.77 27.09 -13.62
N HIS A 243 3.06 26.84 -13.41
CA HIS A 243 3.66 25.50 -13.37
C HIS A 243 3.23 24.52 -12.26
N ASN A 244 2.34 24.90 -11.34
CA ASN A 244 2.07 24.14 -10.12
C ASN A 244 0.61 23.69 -9.94
N ALA A 245 -0.29 24.01 -10.87
CA ALA A 245 -1.69 23.60 -10.74
C ALA A 245 -1.85 22.11 -11.04
N VAL A 246 -2.27 21.34 -10.04
CA VAL A 246 -2.70 19.93 -10.21
C VAL A 246 -4.12 19.95 -10.74
N GLU A 247 -4.29 19.59 -12.01
CA GLU A 247 -5.58 19.68 -12.71
C GLU A 247 -6.06 18.32 -13.21
N ASP A 248 -5.13 17.37 -13.38
CA ASP A 248 -5.41 16.08 -13.97
C ASP A 248 -5.64 15.00 -12.90
N VAL A 249 -6.75 14.29 -13.06
CA VAL A 249 -7.16 13.16 -12.23
C VAL A 249 -7.30 11.93 -13.12
N MET A 250 -6.67 10.83 -12.71
CA MET A 250 -6.82 9.52 -13.36
C MET A 250 -7.73 8.64 -12.53
N VAL A 251 -8.69 7.96 -13.17
CA VAL A 251 -9.38 6.80 -12.57
C VAL A 251 -8.62 5.55 -12.99
N ILE A 252 -8.12 4.79 -12.00
CA ILE A 252 -7.27 3.62 -12.24
C ILE A 252 -8.10 2.48 -12.81
N ASP A 253 -7.73 2.01 -14.01
CA ASP A 253 -8.32 0.83 -14.64
C ASP A 253 -7.46 -0.43 -14.39
N GLU A 254 -6.13 -0.25 -14.27
CA GLU A 254 -5.18 -1.37 -14.21
C GLU A 254 -3.90 -0.98 -13.46
N ILE A 255 -3.36 -1.92 -12.68
CA ILE A 255 -2.04 -1.84 -12.04
C ILE A 255 -1.26 -3.09 -12.43
N ARG A 256 -0.05 -2.93 -12.96
CA ARG A 256 0.80 -4.07 -13.33
C ARG A 256 2.28 -3.81 -13.10
N LEU A 257 3.00 -4.90 -12.88
CA LEU A 257 4.46 -4.98 -12.90
C LEU A 257 4.89 -5.60 -14.22
N GLU A 258 5.55 -4.83 -15.06
CA GLU A 258 6.13 -5.31 -16.31
C GLU A 258 7.49 -5.96 -16.06
N LEU A 259 7.65 -7.13 -16.65
CA LEU A 259 8.85 -7.95 -16.69
C LEU A 259 9.44 -7.82 -18.09
N VAL A 260 10.50 -7.02 -18.22
CA VAL A 260 11.18 -6.78 -19.51
C VAL A 260 12.39 -7.69 -19.61
N ASN A 261 12.47 -8.46 -20.69
CA ASN A 261 13.46 -9.52 -20.89
C ASN A 261 13.49 -10.52 -19.73
N CYS A 262 12.45 -11.33 -19.62
CA CYS A 262 12.32 -12.37 -18.61
C CYS A 262 13.54 -13.32 -18.58
N VAL A 263 13.98 -13.67 -17.37
CA VAL A 263 15.10 -14.55 -17.11
C VAL A 263 14.58 -15.93 -16.71
N SER A 264 14.75 -16.89 -17.62
CA SER A 264 14.30 -18.28 -17.41
C SER A 264 15.31 -19.17 -16.69
N ASP A 265 16.46 -18.63 -16.28
CA ASP A 265 17.46 -19.40 -15.55
C ASP A 265 16.92 -19.77 -14.17
N LEU A 266 16.89 -21.07 -13.87
CA LEU A 266 16.39 -21.62 -12.61
C LEU A 266 17.26 -21.21 -11.42
N MET A 267 18.53 -20.91 -11.66
CA MET A 267 19.48 -20.50 -10.62
C MET A 267 19.51 -19.00 -10.42
N SER A 268 18.90 -18.22 -11.32
CA SER A 268 18.80 -16.78 -11.17
C SER A 268 17.70 -16.45 -10.18
N GLY A 269 18.01 -15.61 -9.19
CA GLY A 269 17.03 -14.96 -8.32
C GLY A 269 16.42 -13.72 -8.96
N GLN A 270 16.30 -13.66 -10.30
CA GLN A 270 15.54 -12.63 -11.00
C GLN A 270 14.54 -13.29 -11.96
N LEU A 271 13.32 -12.75 -12.00
CA LEU A 271 12.30 -13.04 -13.03
C LEU A 271 12.57 -12.35 -14.37
N ALA A 272 13.25 -11.20 -14.37
CA ALA A 272 13.52 -10.38 -15.55
C ALA A 272 14.75 -9.48 -15.39
N GLU A 273 15.33 -9.03 -16.49
CA GLU A 273 16.44 -8.06 -16.48
C GLU A 273 16.00 -6.68 -15.98
N ARG A 274 14.75 -6.30 -16.24
CA ARG A 274 14.20 -5.00 -15.82
C ARG A 274 12.73 -5.10 -15.42
N TYR A 275 12.40 -4.33 -14.39
CA TYR A 275 11.07 -4.24 -13.80
C TYR A 275 10.53 -2.82 -13.90
N GLN A 276 9.26 -2.69 -14.28
CA GLN A 276 8.58 -1.39 -14.35
C GLN A 276 7.17 -1.49 -13.81
N VAL A 277 6.77 -0.57 -12.94
CA VAL A 277 5.37 -0.46 -12.54
C VAL A 277 4.64 0.44 -13.53
N ARG A 278 3.48 -0.02 -13.98
CA ARG A 278 2.56 0.73 -14.83
C ARG A 278 1.19 0.79 -14.18
N ILE A 279 0.67 2.00 -14.13
CA ILE A 279 -0.67 2.30 -13.65
C ILE A 279 -1.39 2.90 -14.85
N ALA A 280 -2.42 2.21 -15.32
CA ALA A 280 -3.18 2.60 -16.50
C ALA A 280 -4.57 3.06 -16.08
N GLY A 281 -5.08 4.09 -16.74
CA GLY A 281 -6.39 4.64 -16.44
C GLY A 281 -6.81 5.74 -17.39
N LYS A 282 -8.06 6.17 -17.27
CA LYS A 282 -8.59 7.31 -18.02
C LYS A 282 -8.34 8.59 -17.26
N VAL A 283 -7.84 9.60 -17.97
CA VAL A 283 -7.49 10.90 -17.39
C VAL A 283 -8.58 11.92 -17.68
N TYR A 284 -8.93 12.68 -16.65
CA TYR A 284 -9.90 13.75 -16.65
C TYR A 284 -9.24 15.01 -16.10
N THR A 285 -9.69 16.17 -16.57
CA THR A 285 -9.09 17.45 -16.18
C THR A 285 -10.16 18.49 -15.91
N SER A 286 -9.90 19.40 -14.98
CA SER A 286 -10.72 20.61 -14.78
C SER A 286 -10.31 21.75 -15.72
N ALA A 287 -9.16 21.63 -16.39
CA ALA A 287 -8.63 22.65 -17.28
C ALA A 287 -9.11 22.46 -18.73
N SER A 288 -9.95 23.37 -19.20
CA SER A 288 -10.51 23.31 -20.56
C SER A 288 -9.46 23.30 -21.68
N LEU A 289 -8.28 23.92 -21.48
CA LEU A 289 -7.18 23.91 -22.44
C LEU A 289 -6.50 22.54 -22.53
N ARG A 290 -6.34 21.84 -21.40
CA ARG A 290 -5.75 20.49 -21.33
C ARG A 290 -6.64 19.45 -22.03
N SER A 291 -7.95 19.66 -22.11
CA SER A 291 -8.87 18.80 -22.87
C SER A 291 -8.55 18.70 -24.38
N ARG A 292 -7.75 19.64 -24.91
CA ARG A 292 -7.29 19.61 -26.31
C ARG A 292 -6.17 18.59 -26.54
N ALA A 293 -5.56 18.06 -25.50
CA ALA A 293 -4.53 17.03 -25.62
C ALA A 293 -5.10 15.78 -26.32
N GLY A 294 -4.48 15.38 -27.43
CA GLY A 294 -4.94 14.26 -28.27
C GLY A 294 -6.02 14.60 -29.29
N THR A 295 -6.40 15.88 -29.40
CA THR A 295 -7.15 16.40 -30.55
C THR A 295 -6.19 17.10 -31.49
N ASP A 296 -6.47 17.16 -32.80
CA ASP A 296 -5.66 17.90 -33.80
C ASP A 296 -5.71 19.44 -33.59
N GLY A 297 -5.89 19.91 -32.35
CA GLY A 297 -5.93 21.31 -31.95
C GLY A 297 -7.18 22.09 -32.37
N THR A 298 -8.14 21.45 -33.05
CA THR A 298 -9.20 22.15 -33.79
C THR A 298 -10.59 22.10 -33.15
N SER A 299 -10.85 21.22 -32.19
CA SER A 299 -12.16 21.12 -31.53
C SER A 299 -12.04 21.29 -30.01
N GLN A 300 -12.65 22.35 -29.48
CA GLN A 300 -12.83 22.50 -28.03
C GLN A 300 -13.81 21.42 -27.56
N GLN A 301 -13.34 20.53 -26.68
CA GLN A 301 -14.24 19.53 -26.08
C GLN A 301 -15.26 20.23 -25.18
N LEU A 302 -16.50 19.75 -25.25
CA LEU A 302 -17.54 20.17 -24.32
C LEU A 302 -17.28 19.55 -22.94
N PRO A 303 -17.63 20.24 -21.85
CA PRO A 303 -17.56 19.66 -20.52
C PRO A 303 -18.47 18.44 -20.43
N MET A 304 -18.06 17.47 -19.64
CA MET A 304 -18.86 16.29 -19.30
C MET A 304 -20.16 16.71 -18.62
N ARG A 305 -21.23 15.97 -18.91
CA ARG A 305 -22.51 16.15 -18.24
C ARG A 305 -22.43 15.67 -16.78
N PRO A 306 -23.23 16.21 -15.86
CA PRO A 306 -23.21 15.79 -14.46
C PRO A 306 -23.38 14.29 -14.27
N GLU A 307 -24.22 13.64 -15.06
CA GLU A 307 -24.44 12.18 -15.01
C GLU A 307 -23.16 11.41 -15.41
N GLU A 308 -22.42 11.92 -16.40
CA GLU A 308 -21.16 11.32 -16.84
C GLU A 308 -20.05 11.47 -15.78
N VAL A 309 -20.07 12.56 -15.01
CA VAL A 309 -19.14 12.76 -13.90
C VAL A 309 -19.44 11.74 -12.78
N ILE A 310 -20.72 11.55 -12.44
CA ILE A 310 -21.14 10.55 -11.43
C ILE A 310 -20.75 9.13 -11.88
N ASP A 311 -21.01 8.79 -13.15
CA ASP A 311 -20.72 7.47 -13.69
C ASP A 311 -19.21 7.16 -13.76
N VAL A 312 -18.37 8.18 -13.93
CA VAL A 312 -16.91 8.03 -13.98
C VAL A 312 -16.31 7.96 -12.58
N PHE A 313 -16.74 8.84 -11.68
CA PHE A 313 -16.21 8.95 -10.32
C PHE A 313 -17.14 8.24 -9.33
N GLN A 314 -17.42 6.96 -9.57
CA GLN A 314 -18.42 6.21 -8.80
C GLN A 314 -18.08 6.13 -7.30
N SER A 315 -16.78 6.07 -6.99
CA SER A 315 -16.24 5.98 -5.64
C SER A 315 -16.10 7.34 -4.93
N ILE A 316 -16.34 8.47 -5.62
CA ILE A 316 -16.06 9.80 -5.10
C ILE A 316 -16.88 10.91 -5.78
N GLY A 317 -17.56 11.75 -4.99
CA GLY A 317 -18.36 12.85 -5.51
C GLY A 317 -17.54 14.00 -6.10
N MET A 318 -17.12 13.92 -7.36
CA MET A 318 -16.24 14.94 -7.99
C MET A 318 -16.96 16.16 -8.61
N GLY A 319 -18.29 16.19 -8.59
CA GLY A 319 -19.08 17.26 -9.24
C GLY A 319 -18.82 18.67 -8.67
N GLY A 320 -18.42 18.80 -7.41
CA GLY A 320 -18.17 20.09 -6.76
C GLY A 320 -16.84 20.76 -7.15
N TYR A 321 -15.96 20.08 -7.90
CA TYR A 321 -14.71 20.68 -8.40
C TYR A 321 -14.90 21.54 -9.66
N GLY A 322 -16.11 21.56 -10.23
CA GLY A 322 -16.43 22.31 -11.44
C GLY A 322 -16.58 21.41 -12.67
N SER A 323 -16.32 21.97 -13.85
CA SER A 323 -16.48 21.26 -15.12
C SER A 323 -15.33 20.29 -15.38
N TRP A 324 -15.67 19.04 -15.69
CA TRP A 324 -14.71 18.01 -16.04
C TRP A 324 -14.66 17.78 -17.55
N TYR A 325 -13.47 17.47 -18.05
CA TYR A 325 -13.23 17.14 -19.46
C TYR A 325 -12.44 15.84 -19.55
N ARG A 326 -12.66 15.07 -20.61
CA ARG A 326 -11.82 13.90 -20.91
C ARG A 326 -10.51 14.39 -21.50
N VAL A 327 -9.41 13.79 -21.12
CA VAL A 327 -8.11 14.01 -21.78
C VAL A 327 -7.89 12.87 -22.78
N TRP A 328 -7.18 13.13 -23.88
CA TRP A 328 -6.83 12.12 -24.89
C TRP A 328 -8.05 11.41 -25.52
N ASN A 329 -9.15 12.14 -25.72
CA ASN A 329 -10.43 11.60 -26.21
C ASN A 329 -10.96 10.41 -25.37
N GLY A 330 -10.57 10.32 -24.10
CA GLY A 330 -10.96 9.23 -23.21
C GLY A 330 -10.18 7.93 -23.41
N ALA A 331 -9.06 7.97 -24.14
CA ALA A 331 -8.12 6.86 -24.23
C ALA A 331 -7.49 6.57 -22.85
N THR A 332 -7.19 5.29 -22.62
CA THR A 332 -6.41 4.86 -21.46
C THR A 332 -4.97 5.33 -21.62
N VAL A 333 -4.43 5.89 -20.55
CA VAL A 333 -3.05 6.39 -20.47
C VAL A 333 -2.33 5.62 -19.38
N GLU A 334 -1.04 5.41 -19.58
CA GLU A 334 -0.17 4.74 -18.63
C GLU A 334 0.80 5.73 -18.00
N VAL A 335 0.96 5.61 -16.69
CA VAL A 335 1.89 6.42 -15.91
C VAL A 335 2.70 5.53 -14.98
N SER A 336 3.87 6.03 -14.58
CA SER A 336 4.65 5.43 -13.50
C SER A 336 4.12 5.84 -12.13
N GLN A 337 4.48 5.09 -11.10
CA GLN A 337 4.18 5.39 -9.70
C GLN A 337 4.63 6.79 -9.29
N ASN A 338 5.70 7.32 -9.92
CA ASN A 338 6.23 8.64 -9.62
C ASN A 338 5.32 9.80 -10.07
N MET A 339 4.42 9.56 -11.02
CA MET A 339 3.47 10.58 -11.49
C MET A 339 2.28 10.76 -10.55
N ILE A 340 1.99 9.80 -9.69
CA ILE A 340 0.86 9.87 -8.77
C ILE A 340 1.25 10.70 -7.54
N ILE A 341 0.41 11.65 -7.18
CA ILE A 341 0.57 12.47 -5.97
C ILE A 341 -0.09 11.76 -4.78
N GLY A 342 -1.34 11.34 -4.97
CA GLY A 342 -2.16 10.65 -3.97
C GLY A 342 -3.62 10.54 -4.41
N ARG A 343 -4.48 9.99 -3.54
CA ARG A 343 -5.92 9.89 -3.79
C ARG A 343 -6.58 11.26 -3.95
N CYS A 344 -7.71 11.30 -4.65
CA CYS A 344 -8.64 12.43 -4.62
C CYS A 344 -9.61 12.27 -3.45
N TYR A 345 -9.99 13.38 -2.81
CA TYR A 345 -11.09 13.45 -1.85
C TYR A 345 -12.26 14.20 -2.43
N ASP A 346 -13.46 13.96 -1.92
CA ASP A 346 -14.61 14.74 -2.35
C ASP A 346 -14.42 16.24 -1.96
N PRO A 347 -15.08 17.18 -2.65
CA PRO A 347 -14.94 18.61 -2.41
C PRO A 347 -15.24 19.02 -0.98
N ASP A 348 -16.21 18.37 -0.33
CA ASP A 348 -16.63 18.70 1.02
C ASP A 348 -15.57 18.26 2.03
N ALA A 349 -14.98 17.08 1.87
CA ALA A 349 -13.85 16.59 2.64
C ALA A 349 -12.62 17.49 2.45
N MET A 350 -12.34 17.93 1.22
CA MET A 350 -11.27 18.89 0.97
C MET A 350 -11.48 20.21 1.70
N ASN A 351 -12.69 20.76 1.67
CA ASN A 351 -13.02 21.98 2.40
C ASN A 351 -12.90 21.79 3.92
N LEU A 352 -13.34 20.65 4.45
CA LEU A 352 -13.25 20.37 5.88
C LEU A 352 -11.80 20.13 6.35
N LEU A 353 -10.98 19.47 5.54
CA LEU A 353 -9.59 19.16 5.88
C LEU A 353 -8.65 20.33 5.67
N PHE A 354 -8.85 21.10 4.59
CA PHE A 354 -7.86 22.06 4.10
C PHE A 354 -8.42 23.49 3.90
N GLY A 355 -9.73 23.70 4.03
CA GLY A 355 -10.37 24.98 3.73
C GLY A 355 -10.31 25.37 2.24
N SER A 356 -10.03 24.42 1.35
CA SER A 356 -9.85 24.66 -0.07
C SER A 356 -10.10 23.40 -0.90
N CYS A 357 -10.74 23.54 -2.06
CA CYS A 357 -10.87 22.47 -3.06
C CYS A 357 -9.71 22.43 -4.07
N SER A 358 -8.56 23.03 -3.79
CA SER A 358 -7.40 22.94 -4.68
C SER A 358 -6.80 21.52 -4.63
N LEU A 359 -6.71 20.85 -5.77
CA LEU A 359 -6.16 19.49 -5.86
C LEU A 359 -4.63 19.46 -5.65
N GLY A 360 -3.94 20.61 -5.66
CA GLY A 360 -2.48 20.68 -5.58
C GLY A 360 -1.90 21.07 -4.22
N LEU A 361 -2.71 21.12 -3.17
CA LEU A 361 -2.30 21.67 -1.87
C LEU A 361 -1.10 20.96 -1.24
N ASP A 362 -0.98 19.65 -1.43
CA ASP A 362 0.07 18.80 -0.86
C ASP A 362 1.19 18.44 -1.87
N LEU A 363 1.14 18.97 -3.10
CA LEU A 363 2.12 18.66 -4.15
C LEU A 363 3.56 18.94 -3.70
N SER A 364 3.80 20.11 -3.08
CA SER A 364 5.11 20.50 -2.54
C SER A 364 5.60 19.51 -1.49
N GLY A 365 4.73 19.13 -0.55
CA GLY A 365 5.05 18.19 0.51
C GLY A 365 5.42 16.82 -0.05
N VAL A 366 4.61 16.27 -0.97
CA VAL A 366 4.89 14.98 -1.60
C VAL A 366 6.21 14.96 -2.36
N ILE A 367 6.52 16.01 -3.14
CA ILE A 367 7.79 16.12 -3.86
C ILE A 367 8.97 16.16 -2.87
N LYS A 368 8.91 17.04 -1.87
CA LYS A 368 9.98 17.19 -0.86
C LYS A 368 10.21 15.91 -0.09
N ALA A 369 9.14 15.22 0.32
CA ALA A 369 9.27 13.98 1.08
C ALA A 369 9.86 12.84 0.23
N ARG A 370 9.50 12.74 -1.06
CA ARG A 370 10.13 11.79 -1.99
C ARG A 370 11.60 12.12 -2.24
N GLU A 371 11.94 13.39 -2.43
CA GLU A 371 13.34 13.84 -2.57
C GLU A 371 14.16 13.58 -1.31
N TYR A 372 13.55 13.74 -0.12
CA TYR A 372 14.17 13.40 1.15
C TYR A 372 14.42 11.89 1.22
N SER A 373 13.38 11.07 0.99
CA SER A 373 13.47 9.60 0.95
C SER A 373 14.62 9.11 0.07
N ARG A 374 14.74 9.63 -1.16
CA ARG A 374 15.83 9.26 -2.10
C ARG A 374 17.24 9.54 -1.60
N LYS A 375 17.39 10.49 -0.67
CA LYS A 375 18.69 10.86 -0.10
C LYS A 375 19.04 10.08 1.16
N VAL A 376 18.04 9.62 1.89
CA VAL A 376 18.25 9.08 3.24
C VAL A 376 17.87 7.61 3.37
N ASP A 377 16.98 7.08 2.54
CA ASP A 377 16.55 5.68 2.64
C ASP A 377 17.63 4.76 2.07
N GLU A 378 18.44 4.20 2.95
CA GLU A 378 19.56 3.30 2.62
C GLU A 378 19.11 2.01 1.91
N ARG A 379 17.81 1.70 1.94
CA ARG A 379 17.23 0.55 1.22
C ARG A 379 17.05 0.84 -0.27
N ILE A 380 17.08 2.10 -0.70
CA ILE A 380 17.04 2.46 -2.12
C ILE A 380 18.41 2.18 -2.74
N PRO A 381 18.51 1.28 -3.75
CA PRO A 381 19.79 0.93 -4.36
C PRO A 381 20.43 2.10 -5.11
N GLU A 382 21.76 2.08 -5.24
CA GLU A 382 22.49 3.14 -5.94
C GLU A 382 21.99 3.30 -7.39
N GLY A 383 21.77 4.56 -7.80
CA GLY A 383 21.28 4.89 -9.13
C GLY A 383 19.77 4.66 -9.33
N LYS A 384 19.04 4.27 -8.28
CA LYS A 384 17.58 4.10 -8.30
C LYS A 384 16.88 5.22 -7.52
N ASP A 385 15.62 5.42 -7.88
CA ASP A 385 14.78 6.48 -7.33
C ASP A 385 13.73 5.98 -6.32
N TRP A 386 13.56 4.65 -6.23
CA TRP A 386 12.50 4.00 -5.47
C TRP A 386 12.99 2.71 -4.81
N PHE A 387 12.52 2.48 -3.60
CA PHE A 387 12.59 1.19 -2.94
C PHE A 387 11.36 0.35 -3.31
N TRP A 388 11.58 -0.83 -3.85
CA TRP A 388 10.52 -1.79 -4.12
C TRP A 388 10.53 -2.85 -3.04
N GLY A 389 9.48 -2.91 -2.22
CA GLY A 389 9.24 -4.03 -1.33
C GLY A 389 8.25 -5.01 -1.94
N ASP A 390 8.46 -6.29 -1.68
CA ASP A 390 7.52 -7.34 -2.06
C ASP A 390 6.17 -7.17 -1.38
N PHE A 391 6.20 -6.66 -0.14
CA PHE A 391 5.07 -6.50 0.76
C PHE A 391 5.09 -5.16 1.50
N ARG A 392 3.93 -4.77 2.03
CA ARG A 392 3.79 -3.49 2.73
C ARG A 392 4.70 -3.39 3.96
N THR A 393 4.76 -4.43 4.79
CA THR A 393 5.61 -4.47 5.99
C THR A 393 7.08 -4.24 5.69
N GLN A 394 7.59 -4.74 4.57
CA GLN A 394 8.96 -4.49 4.12
C GLN A 394 9.17 -3.02 3.74
N THR A 395 8.24 -2.41 2.99
CA THR A 395 8.33 -0.97 2.68
C THR A 395 8.29 -0.09 3.92
N LEU A 396 7.54 -0.51 4.95
CA LEU A 396 7.47 0.17 6.24
C LEU A 396 8.66 -0.14 7.17
N ALA A 397 9.39 -1.23 6.91
CA ALA A 397 10.45 -1.78 7.77
C ALA A 397 10.01 -1.88 9.25
N ILE A 398 8.90 -2.59 9.46
CA ILE A 398 8.32 -2.85 10.78
C ILE A 398 8.37 -4.33 11.12
N ASP A 399 8.58 -4.62 12.40
CA ASP A 399 8.64 -6.00 12.92
C ASP A 399 7.30 -6.42 13.55
N THR A 400 6.51 -5.43 13.97
CA THR A 400 5.19 -5.65 14.57
C THR A 400 4.13 -4.76 13.96
N LEU A 401 2.91 -5.29 13.87
CA LEU A 401 1.68 -4.56 13.58
C LEU A 401 0.53 -5.21 14.36
N ASN A 402 -0.36 -4.42 14.91
CA ASN A 402 -1.44 -4.91 15.79
C ASN A 402 -0.94 -5.66 17.03
N GLY A 403 0.28 -5.36 17.48
CA GLY A 403 0.92 -6.03 18.61
C GLY A 403 1.28 -7.48 18.31
N GLN A 404 1.30 -7.87 17.03
CA GLN A 404 1.74 -9.17 16.53
C GLN A 404 2.98 -8.99 15.68
N ASP A 405 3.88 -9.97 15.73
CA ASP A 405 5.06 -9.99 14.87
C ASP A 405 4.65 -10.28 13.42
N VAL A 406 5.15 -9.46 12.48
CA VAL A 406 4.77 -9.49 11.07
C VAL A 406 5.95 -9.77 10.15
N GLY A 407 5.65 -10.26 8.95
CA GLY A 407 6.66 -10.56 7.94
C GLY A 407 7.62 -11.66 8.40
N PHE A 408 8.92 -11.41 8.23
CA PHE A 408 9.98 -12.36 8.58
C PHE A 408 10.10 -12.63 10.08
N TYR A 409 9.67 -11.69 10.93
CA TYR A 409 9.85 -11.76 12.38
C TYR A 409 8.75 -12.54 13.09
N SER A 410 7.76 -13.06 12.36
CA SER A 410 6.65 -13.82 12.97
C SER A 410 7.12 -15.16 13.52
N GLU A 411 7.24 -15.29 14.84
CA GLU A 411 7.63 -16.55 15.53
C GLU A 411 6.64 -17.71 15.29
N VAL A 412 5.41 -17.39 14.85
CA VAL A 412 4.34 -18.37 14.57
C VAL A 412 4.53 -19.06 13.21
N ARG A 413 5.46 -18.55 12.39
CA ARG A 413 5.67 -18.96 11.00
C ARG A 413 6.46 -20.26 10.86
N GLU A 414 5.83 -21.37 11.24
CA GLU A 414 6.36 -22.72 11.02
C GLU A 414 5.97 -23.28 9.65
N VAL A 415 6.67 -22.84 8.60
CA VAL A 415 6.31 -23.12 7.19
C VAL A 415 6.16 -24.62 6.87
N LYS A 416 7.04 -25.47 7.43
CA LYS A 416 6.93 -26.93 7.28
C LYS A 416 5.67 -27.52 7.93
N MET A 417 5.23 -26.96 9.06
CA MET A 417 3.99 -27.34 9.72
C MET A 417 2.78 -26.91 8.87
N TRP A 418 2.81 -25.69 8.34
CA TRP A 418 1.73 -25.15 7.51
C TRP A 418 1.54 -25.94 6.22
N GLY A 419 2.63 -26.25 5.51
CA GLY A 419 2.56 -27.13 4.34
C GLY A 419 1.99 -28.52 4.67
N ALA A 420 2.34 -29.08 5.83
CA ALA A 420 1.75 -30.34 6.29
C ALA A 420 0.25 -30.22 6.61
N ASN A 421 -0.18 -29.12 7.26
CA ASN A 421 -1.58 -28.83 7.53
C ASN A 421 -2.40 -28.67 6.25
N LEU A 422 -1.86 -27.99 5.23
CA LEU A 422 -2.50 -27.86 3.92
C LEU A 422 -2.71 -29.22 3.24
N ARG A 423 -1.66 -30.06 3.21
CA ARG A 423 -1.78 -31.42 2.65
C ARG A 423 -2.80 -32.28 3.41
N ILE A 424 -2.96 -32.06 4.72
CA ILE A 424 -4.01 -32.73 5.52
C ILE A 424 -5.40 -32.23 5.11
N LEU A 425 -5.58 -30.91 4.97
CA LEU A 425 -6.85 -30.31 4.54
C LEU A 425 -7.25 -30.76 3.13
N ASP A 426 -6.26 -30.94 2.24
CA ASP A 426 -6.45 -31.39 0.86
C ASP A 426 -6.63 -32.91 0.72
N GLY A 427 -6.45 -33.67 1.81
CA GLY A 427 -6.53 -35.13 1.81
C GLY A 427 -5.38 -35.82 1.09
N THR A 428 -4.26 -35.13 0.87
CA THR A 428 -3.06 -35.63 0.18
C THR A 428 -1.90 -35.92 1.14
N ALA A 429 -2.10 -35.75 2.45
CA ALA A 429 -1.07 -35.91 3.47
C ALA A 429 -0.51 -37.34 3.58
N ASP A 430 0.80 -37.42 3.81
CA ASP A 430 1.47 -38.66 4.16
C ASP A 430 1.74 -38.81 5.68
N SER A 431 2.46 -39.88 6.05
CA SER A 431 2.81 -40.14 7.45
C SER A 431 3.84 -39.17 8.05
N ALA A 432 4.62 -38.49 7.22
CA ALA A 432 5.54 -37.44 7.65
C ALA A 432 4.77 -36.13 7.92
N ASP A 433 3.81 -35.79 7.05
CA ASP A 433 2.92 -34.63 7.22
C ASP A 433 2.14 -34.70 8.52
N LEU A 434 1.57 -35.87 8.85
CA LEU A 434 0.85 -36.07 10.12
C LEU A 434 1.74 -35.88 11.38
N ARG A 435 3.06 -36.01 11.25
CA ARG A 435 4.01 -35.73 12.33
C ARG A 435 4.39 -34.25 12.37
N LEU A 436 4.58 -33.64 11.20
CA LEU A 436 4.99 -32.25 11.04
C LEU A 436 3.86 -31.25 11.36
N ALA A 437 2.60 -31.63 11.14
CA ALA A 437 1.42 -30.79 11.38
C ALA A 437 1.18 -30.40 12.86
N LYS A 438 1.96 -30.96 13.80
CA LYS A 438 1.87 -30.74 15.27
C LYS A 438 0.42 -30.61 15.80
N LEU A 439 -0.50 -31.43 15.27
CA LEU A 439 -1.93 -31.33 15.58
C LEU A 439 -2.18 -31.39 17.11
N PRO A 440 -3.03 -30.50 17.67
CA PRO A 440 -3.32 -30.49 19.10
C PRO A 440 -4.01 -31.80 19.47
N GLY A 441 -3.28 -32.67 20.15
CA GLY A 441 -3.73 -34.02 20.47
C GLY A 441 -2.61 -35.00 20.77
N LYS A 442 -1.34 -34.64 20.53
CA LYS A 442 -0.19 -35.54 20.78
C LYS A 442 0.86 -35.01 21.77
N VAL A 443 0.60 -33.92 22.48
CA VAL A 443 1.41 -33.54 23.64
C VAL A 443 0.66 -33.95 24.91
N GLY A 444 0.95 -35.16 25.43
CA GLY A 444 0.72 -35.47 26.85
C GLY A 444 -0.28 -36.54 27.28
N ARG A 445 -0.98 -37.30 26.41
CA ARG A 445 -1.74 -38.48 26.87
C ARG A 445 -1.95 -39.53 25.77
N PRO A 446 -1.69 -40.84 26.03
CA PRO A 446 -2.00 -41.88 25.05
C PRO A 446 -3.53 -42.06 24.99
N SER A 447 -4.16 -41.59 23.92
CA SER A 447 -5.58 -41.81 23.67
C SER A 447 -5.79 -42.97 22.71
N THR A 448 -6.26 -44.09 23.25
CA THR A 448 -6.84 -45.20 22.50
C THR A 448 -8.27 -44.82 22.09
N LYS A 449 -8.42 -44.30 20.86
CA LYS A 449 -9.55 -44.49 19.91
C LYS A 449 -9.62 -43.32 18.94
N ALA A 450 -9.56 -43.65 17.65
CA ALA A 450 -9.80 -42.70 16.57
C ALA A 450 -11.26 -42.20 16.62
N ARG A 451 -11.43 -40.93 16.97
CA ARG A 451 -12.60 -40.13 16.61
C ARG A 451 -12.11 -38.89 15.88
N SER A 452 -12.82 -38.54 14.81
CA SER A 452 -12.51 -37.44 13.90
C SER A 452 -12.66 -36.08 14.59
N ASN A 453 -11.56 -35.49 15.04
CA ASN A 453 -11.52 -34.16 15.66
C ASN A 453 -11.36 -33.03 14.62
N PHE A 454 -12.09 -33.08 13.50
CA PHE A 454 -12.08 -32.01 12.50
C PHE A 454 -12.68 -30.68 13.02
N SER A 455 -13.48 -30.72 14.09
CA SER A 455 -14.08 -29.52 14.70
C SER A 455 -13.13 -28.68 15.55
N GLU A 456 -11.97 -29.22 15.95
CA GLU A 456 -10.99 -28.52 16.79
C GLU A 456 -9.94 -27.76 15.98
N ILE A 457 -9.61 -28.22 14.77
CA ILE A 457 -8.74 -27.49 13.82
C ILE A 457 -9.39 -26.16 13.41
N GLY A 458 -10.72 -26.16 13.20
CA GLY A 458 -11.49 -24.95 12.96
C GLY A 458 -11.49 -23.94 14.13
N LYS A 459 -11.07 -24.34 15.34
CA LYS A 459 -10.92 -23.42 16.50
C LYS A 459 -9.53 -22.79 16.59
N LEU A 460 -8.49 -23.44 16.06
CA LEU A 460 -7.16 -22.82 15.90
C LEU A 460 -7.13 -21.88 14.70
N SER A 461 -7.78 -22.27 13.59
CA SER A 461 -8.11 -21.30 12.53
C SER A 461 -8.94 -20.16 13.08
N LYS A 462 -9.84 -20.40 14.06
CA LYS A 462 -10.56 -19.31 14.73
C LYS A 462 -9.70 -18.46 15.64
N LEU A 463 -8.61 -18.93 16.24
CA LEU A 463 -7.70 -18.09 17.03
C LEU A 463 -6.78 -17.24 16.14
N VAL A 464 -6.43 -17.75 14.96
CA VAL A 464 -5.84 -16.96 13.86
C VAL A 464 -6.89 -16.00 13.27
N SER A 465 -8.17 -16.40 13.23
CA SER A 465 -9.26 -15.59 12.67
C SER A 465 -9.99 -14.67 13.66
N THR A 466 -9.81 -14.78 14.98
CA THR A 466 -10.45 -13.88 15.97
C THR A 466 -9.61 -12.66 16.30
N GLY A 467 -8.59 -12.38 15.48
CA GLY A 467 -8.00 -11.05 15.29
C GLY A 467 -8.56 -10.29 14.08
N LEU A 468 -9.50 -10.86 13.31
CA LEU A 468 -10.10 -10.18 12.15
C LEU A 468 -11.09 -9.08 12.58
N GLY A 469 -10.53 -7.94 12.96
CA GLY A 469 -11.08 -6.60 12.68
C GLY A 469 -10.23 -5.84 11.65
N ALA A 470 -9.13 -6.43 11.18
CA ALA A 470 -8.37 -5.98 10.03
C ALA A 470 -7.81 -7.25 9.37
N ALA A 471 -8.09 -7.44 8.08
CA ALA A 471 -7.25 -8.35 7.31
C ALA A 471 -5.81 -7.84 7.45
N ASP A 472 -4.87 -8.69 7.86
CA ASP A 472 -3.45 -8.36 7.76
C ASP A 472 -3.15 -8.08 6.29
N VAL A 473 -3.04 -6.81 5.91
CA VAL A 473 -2.80 -6.38 4.53
C VAL A 473 -1.33 -6.55 4.13
N SER A 474 -0.58 -7.32 4.91
CA SER A 474 0.85 -7.54 4.77
C SER A 474 1.14 -9.03 4.56
N ASN A 475 0.63 -9.55 3.45
CA ASN A 475 0.91 -10.90 3.02
C ASN A 475 2.40 -10.98 2.64
N PRO A 476 3.25 -11.84 3.24
CA PRO A 476 4.59 -12.14 2.77
C PRO A 476 4.57 -13.41 1.91
N VAL A 477 4.16 -13.32 0.65
CA VAL A 477 4.27 -14.45 -0.29
C VAL A 477 4.67 -13.98 -1.69
N SER A 478 5.94 -14.22 -2.02
CA SER A 478 6.56 -14.40 -3.35
C SER A 478 8.06 -14.07 -3.27
N SER A 479 8.89 -15.05 -3.67
CA SER A 479 10.34 -15.05 -3.83
C SER A 479 10.85 -13.89 -4.73
N GLU A 480 12.01 -13.28 -4.46
CA GLU A 480 13.38 -13.82 -4.60
C GLU A 480 14.37 -13.16 -3.58
N GLU A 481 15.45 -13.86 -3.15
CA GLU A 481 16.86 -13.38 -2.97
C GLU A 481 17.77 -14.34 -2.13
N GLY A 482 19.06 -14.48 -2.52
CA GLY A 482 20.19 -15.04 -1.73
C GLY A 482 20.69 -16.50 -1.98
N PRO A 483 22.00 -16.76 -2.25
CA PRO A 483 22.51 -18.09 -2.60
C PRO A 483 22.70 -19.00 -1.37
N SER A 484 22.22 -20.25 -1.46
CA SER A 484 22.53 -21.30 -0.48
C SER A 484 23.91 -21.92 -0.75
N LEU A 485 24.81 -21.80 0.23
CA LEU A 485 26.00 -22.64 0.33
C LEU A 485 25.62 -24.05 0.83
N PRO A 486 26.40 -25.09 0.50
CA PRO A 486 26.00 -26.47 0.73
C PRO A 486 26.13 -26.87 2.21
N ASN A 487 25.22 -27.76 2.63
CA ASN A 487 25.22 -28.47 3.92
C ASN A 487 26.61 -28.89 4.39
N ASP A 488 26.88 -28.70 5.68
CA ASP A 488 27.55 -29.69 6.53
C ASP A 488 27.13 -29.53 8.01
N ASP A 489 27.20 -30.65 8.73
CA ASP A 489 26.61 -30.99 10.02
C ASP A 489 26.94 -30.11 11.25
N ASP A 490 25.99 -30.10 12.20
CA ASP A 490 26.10 -29.94 13.66
C ASP A 490 27.34 -29.21 14.23
N THR A 491 27.16 -27.98 14.73
CA THR A 491 27.56 -27.65 16.12
C THR A 491 26.94 -26.36 16.64
N SER A 492 26.64 -26.39 17.93
CA SER A 492 26.03 -25.34 18.76
C SER A 492 26.72 -23.98 18.74
N GLY A 493 25.89 -22.93 18.70
CA GLY A 493 26.12 -21.65 19.39
C GLY A 493 26.90 -20.60 18.61
N SER A 494 26.17 -19.74 17.89
CA SER A 494 26.56 -18.34 17.70
C SER A 494 25.34 -17.52 17.34
N ASP A 495 25.22 -16.34 17.94
CA ASP A 495 24.27 -15.29 17.60
C ASP A 495 24.37 -14.97 16.09
N GLU A 496 23.49 -15.55 15.28
CA GLU A 496 23.38 -15.18 13.88
C GLU A 496 22.56 -13.91 13.78
N VAL A 497 23.28 -12.82 13.56
CA VAL A 497 22.75 -11.50 13.20
C VAL A 497 22.10 -11.63 11.82
N PHE A 498 20.78 -11.85 11.79
CA PHE A 498 19.99 -11.97 10.56
C PHE A 498 19.69 -10.59 9.98
N THR A 499 20.73 -9.96 9.46
CA THR A 499 20.63 -8.83 8.54
C THR A 499 20.61 -9.39 7.13
N LEU A 500 19.50 -9.24 6.42
CA LEU A 500 19.52 -9.29 4.95
C LEU A 500 20.56 -8.25 4.49
N ALA A 501 21.57 -8.71 3.76
CA ALA A 501 22.60 -7.82 3.25
C ALA A 501 21.98 -6.91 2.16
N MET A 502 22.36 -5.63 2.12
CA MET A 502 21.79 -4.62 1.19
C MET A 502 21.92 -4.97 -0.30
N ASP A 503 22.83 -5.88 -0.65
CA ASP A 503 23.02 -6.48 -1.97
C ASP A 503 22.00 -7.59 -2.30
N GLN A 504 21.10 -7.91 -1.35
CA GLN A 504 20.05 -8.92 -1.45
C GLN A 504 18.63 -8.34 -1.50
N LEU A 505 18.48 -7.05 -1.82
CA LEU A 505 17.19 -6.40 -1.99
C LEU A 505 16.98 -6.09 -3.49
N PRO A 506 15.79 -6.40 -4.05
CA PRO A 506 15.56 -6.19 -5.47
C PRO A 506 15.83 -4.74 -5.87
N GLY A 507 16.66 -4.59 -6.90
CA GLY A 507 16.99 -3.31 -7.51
C GLY A 507 15.74 -2.48 -7.79
N GLY A 508 15.73 -1.23 -7.34
CA GLY A 508 14.63 -0.28 -7.61
C GLY A 508 14.30 -0.16 -9.11
N THR A 509 13.12 0.35 -9.42
CA THR A 509 12.71 0.56 -10.83
C THR A 509 13.63 1.58 -11.50
N ASP A 510 14.00 1.40 -12.77
CA ASP A 510 14.76 2.37 -13.61
C ASP A 510 13.96 3.66 -13.95
N GLU A 511 12.87 3.92 -13.23
CA GLU A 511 11.86 4.92 -13.56
C GLU A 511 12.25 6.30 -13.02
N SER A 512 12.60 7.21 -13.93
CA SER A 512 12.81 8.63 -13.63
C SER A 512 11.52 9.45 -13.80
N GLU A 513 11.55 10.72 -13.43
CA GLU A 513 10.40 11.63 -13.51
C GLU A 513 9.85 11.75 -14.95
N GLY A 514 8.62 11.26 -15.16
CA GLY A 514 7.88 11.37 -16.44
C GLY A 514 7.50 10.04 -17.11
N GLY A 515 8.21 8.94 -16.84
CA GLY A 515 7.96 7.63 -17.47
C GLY A 515 7.89 7.66 -19.01
N ASP A 516 7.40 6.58 -19.63
CA ASP A 516 7.08 6.52 -21.06
C ASP A 516 5.75 7.23 -21.39
N TYR A 517 5.47 8.37 -20.76
CA TYR A 517 4.26 9.16 -20.98
C TYR A 517 4.22 9.70 -22.41
N ARG A 518 3.79 8.83 -23.33
CA ARG A 518 3.54 9.07 -24.73
C ARG A 518 2.22 8.36 -25.01
N PRO A 519 1.10 9.08 -25.05
CA PRO A 519 -0.16 8.45 -25.44
C PRO A 519 0.05 7.82 -26.81
N SER A 520 -0.25 6.53 -26.92
CA SER A 520 -0.21 5.85 -28.20
C SER A 520 -1.21 6.59 -29.11
N PRO A 521 -0.80 7.13 -30.28
CA PRO A 521 -1.77 7.50 -31.28
C PRO A 521 -2.52 6.21 -31.61
N GLY A 522 -3.83 6.17 -31.36
CA GLY A 522 -4.66 5.03 -31.73
C GLY A 522 -4.50 4.70 -33.23
N PRO A 523 -4.81 3.46 -33.63
CA PRO A 523 -4.68 3.01 -35.03
C PRO A 523 -5.46 3.86 -36.03
#